data_AF-A0A9D0ACI4-F1
#
_entry.id   AF-A0A9D0ACI4-F1
#
_cell.length_a   1.000
_cell.length_b   1.000
_cell.length_c   1.000
_cell.angle_alpha   90.00
_cell.angle_beta   90.00
_cell.angle_gamma   90.00
#
_symmetry.space_group_name_H-M   'P 1'
#
loop_
_entity.id
_entity.type
_entity.pdbx_description
1 polymer ?
#
loop_
_entity_poly.entity_id
_entity_poly.type
_entity_poly.pdbx_seq_one_letter_code
_entity_poly.pdbx_strand_id
1 'polypeptide(L)' 'MLSIRLPEDLEKRLSCLSQATKRSKSYYVREAIERFLEDIEDAYLAETAYEDFLKSGENAVPLNVVERSLDLAD' A
#
# COMPACT_ATOMS: atom_id res chain seq x y z
N MET A 1 21.24 9.80 7.31
CA MET A 1 20.99 8.35 7.46
C MET A 1 20.00 8.14 8.58
N LEU A 2 18.95 7.36 8.34
CA LEU A 2 18.00 6.95 9.36
C LEU A 2 18.58 5.73 10.09
N SER A 3 18.64 5.78 11.43
CA SER A 3 19.04 4.65 12.26
C SER A 3 17.82 4.14 13.00
N ILE A 4 17.47 2.87 12.80
CA ILE A 4 16.33 2.20 13.43
C ILE A 4 16.81 0.95 14.14
N ARG A 5 16.24 0.67 15.32
CA ARG A 5 16.44 -0.62 15.98
C ARG A 5 15.42 -1.61 15.45
N LEU A 6 15.92 -2.71 14.90
CA LEU A 6 15.08 -3.80 14.41
C LEU A 6 15.10 -4.95 15.43
N PRO A 7 13.97 -5.67 15.58
CA PRO A 7 13.96 -6.97 16.22
C PRO A 7 14.96 -7.94 15.58
N GLU A 8 15.55 -8.83 16.39
CA GLU A 8 16.62 -9.74 15.96
C GLU A 8 16.18 -10.68 14.82
N ASP A 9 14.94 -11.14 14.85
CA ASP A 9 14.32 -11.98 13.83
C ASP A 9 14.21 -11.25 12.48
N LEU A 10 13.83 -9.98 12.50
CA LEU A 10 13.74 -9.17 11.29
C LEU A 10 15.12 -8.89 10.69
N GLU A 11 16.11 -8.63 11.54
CA GLU A 11 17.48 -8.46 11.08
C GLU A 11 18.04 -9.74 10.45
N LYS A 12 17.74 -10.91 11.03
CA LYS A 12 18.09 -12.22 10.43
C LYS A 12 17.45 -12.39 9.06
N ARG A 13 16.15 -12.11 8.93
CA ARG A 13 15.42 -12.19 7.65
C ARG A 13 16.02 -11.27 6.58
N LEU A 14 16.31 -10.01 6.93
CA LEU A 14 16.97 -9.06 6.02
C LEU A 14 18.37 -9.52 5.61
N SER A 15 19.12 -10.13 6.53
CA SER A 15 20.45 -10.68 6.25
C SER A 15 20.38 -11.85 5.26
N CYS A 16 19.44 -12.79 5.45
CA CYS A 16 19.22 -13.89 4.53
C CYS A 16 18.82 -13.40 3.13
N LEU A 17 17.88 -12.45 3.04
CA LEU A 17 17.45 -11.86 1.77
C LEU A 17 18.61 -11.15 1.06
N SER A 18 19.39 -10.35 1.80
CA SER A 18 20.56 -9.66 1.27
C SER A 18 21.57 -10.64 0.66
N GLN A 19 21.89 -11.72 1.36
CA GLN A 19 22.84 -12.73 0.90
C GLN A 19 22.32 -13.49 -0.33
N ALA A 20 21.06 -13.90 -0.32
CA ALA A 20 20.44 -14.67 -1.40
C ALA A 20 20.35 -13.88 -2.71
N THR A 21 20.11 -12.57 -2.65
CA THR A 21 19.86 -11.74 -3.84
C THR A 21 21.00 -10.81 -4.21
N LYS A 22 22.07 -10.76 -3.40
CA LYS A 22 23.21 -9.84 -3.55
C LYS A 22 22.81 -8.36 -3.51
N ARG A 23 21.71 -8.03 -2.82
CA ARG A 23 21.28 -6.64 -2.54
C ARG A 23 21.58 -6.26 -1.10
N SER A 24 21.71 -4.97 -0.78
CA SER A 24 21.95 -4.53 0.60
C SER A 24 20.70 -4.65 1.47
N LYS A 25 20.86 -4.79 2.79
CA LYS A 25 19.73 -4.71 3.72
C LYS A 25 18.97 -3.38 3.58
N SER A 26 19.71 -2.29 3.37
CA SER A 26 19.16 -0.94 3.19
C SER A 26 18.22 -0.82 1.99
N TYR A 27 18.52 -1.54 0.90
CA TYR A 27 17.63 -1.61 -0.26
C TYR A 27 16.24 -2.14 0.14
N TYR A 28 16.21 -3.26 0.85
CA TYR A 28 14.96 -3.88 1.30
C TYR A 28 14.18 -3.04 2.30
N VAL A 29 14.88 -2.39 3.22
CA VAL A 29 14.24 -1.47 4.18
C VAL A 29 13.60 -0.31 3.43
N ARG A 30 14.30 0.28 2.45
CA ARG A 30 13.75 1.37 1.65
C ARG A 30 12.52 0.93 0.86
N GLU A 31 12.62 -0.18 0.12
CA GLU A 31 11.49 -0.71 -0.68
C GLU A 31 10.27 -1.03 0.20
N ALA A 32 10.49 -1.58 1.40
CA ALA A 32 9.41 -1.87 2.32
C ALA A 32 8.73 -0.58 2.83
N ILE A 33 9.50 0.48 3.09
CA ILE A 33 8.95 1.78 3.49
C ILE A 33 8.20 2.43 2.33
N GLU A 34 8.77 2.43 1.13
CA GLU A 34 8.14 3.01 -0.08
C GLU A 34 6.77 2.35 -0.33
N ARG A 35 6.70 1.02 -0.34
CA ARG A 35 5.43 0.30 -0.52
C ARG A 35 4.43 0.56 0.59
N PHE A 36 4.89 0.59 1.84
CA PHE A 36 4.00 0.84 2.97
C PHE A 36 3.46 2.27 2.97
N LEU A 37 4.24 3.24 2.49
CA LEU A 37 3.77 4.61 2.31
C LEU A 37 2.72 4.68 1.20
N GLU A 38 2.96 4.02 0.06
CA GLU A 38 1.96 3.92 -1.03
C GLU A 38 0.63 3.35 -0.50
N ASP A 39 0.66 2.23 0.23
CA ASP A 39 -0.54 1.61 0.81
C ASP A 39 -1.28 2.57 1.78
N ILE A 40 -0.54 3.31 2.61
CA ILE A 40 -1.13 4.27 3.56
C ILE A 40 -1.74 5.47 2.83
N GLU A 41 -1.03 6.01 1.85
CA GLU A 41 -1.49 7.16 1.07
C GLU A 41 -2.78 6.80 0.32
N ASP A 42 -2.83 5.64 -0.33
CA ASP A 42 -4.03 5.14 -1.00
C ASP A 42 -5.20 4.96 -0.03
N ALA A 43 -4.96 4.41 1.17
CA ALA A 43 -5.99 4.25 2.19
C ALA A 43 -6.57 5.60 2.65
N TYR A 44 -5.70 6.61 2.89
CA TYR A 44 -6.14 7.95 3.29
C TYR A 44 -6.91 8.67 2.17
N LEU A 45 -6.48 8.51 0.91
CA LEU A 45 -7.20 9.07 -0.23
C LEU A 45 -8.58 8.43 -0.40
N ALA A 46 -8.68 7.10 -0.23
CA ALA A 46 -9.94 6.39 -0.28
C ALA A 46 -10.89 6.80 0.87
N GLU A 47 -10.38 6.93 2.09
CA GLU A 47 -11.15 7.40 3.25
C GLU A 47 -11.68 8.82 3.01
N THR A 48 -10.82 9.73 2.54
CA THR A 48 -11.21 11.11 2.22
C THR A 48 -12.30 11.15 1.15
N ALA A 49 -12.12 10.41 0.05
CA ALA A 49 -13.11 10.34 -1.02
C ALA A 49 -14.46 9.79 -0.53
N TYR A 50 -14.44 8.79 0.35
CA TYR A 50 -15.65 8.23 0.95
C TYR A 50 -16.35 9.23 1.88
N GLU A 51 -15.60 9.95 2.72
CA GLU A 51 -16.17 11.01 3.54
C GLU A 51 -16.82 12.12 2.72
N ASP A 52 -16.17 12.55 1.64
CA ASP A 52 -16.70 13.59 0.76
C ASP A 52 -17.97 13.12 0.04
N PHE A 53 -18.03 11.86 -0.38
CA PHE A 53 -19.25 11.23 -0.89
C PHE A 53 -20.38 11.20 0.15
N LEU A 54 -20.09 10.85 1.40
CA LEU A 54 -21.11 10.88 2.47
C LEU A 54 -21.63 12.30 2.72
N LYS A 55 -20.74 13.31 2.64
CA LYS A 55 -21.09 14.73 2.81
C LYS A 55 -21.88 15.29 1.62
N SER A 56 -21.70 14.74 0.40
CA SER A 56 -22.41 15.21 -0.79
C SER A 56 -23.91 14.86 -0.77
N GLY A 57 -24.28 13.77 -0.07
CA GLY A 57 -25.65 13.27 -0.02
C GLY A 57 -26.13 12.61 -1.31
N GLU A 58 -25.21 12.32 -2.24
CA GLU A 58 -25.51 11.59 -3.47
C GLU A 58 -25.82 10.11 -3.19
N ASN A 59 -26.57 9.49 -4.10
CA ASN A 59 -26.85 8.05 -4.00
C ASN A 59 -25.68 7.24 -4.55
N ALA A 60 -25.33 6.15 -3.86
CA ALA A 60 -24.32 5.22 -4.34
C ALA A 60 -24.78 4.53 -5.64
N VAL A 61 -23.84 4.25 -6.53
CA VAL A 61 -24.09 3.50 -7.77
C VAL A 61 -23.83 2.01 -7.50
N PRO A 62 -24.77 1.10 -7.82
CA PRO A 62 -24.52 -0.34 -7.72
C PRO A 62 -23.34 -0.79 -8.59
N LEU A 63 -22.51 -1.71 -8.08
CA LEU A 63 -21.29 -2.18 -8.75
C LEU A 63 -21.55 -2.69 -10.18
N ASN A 64 -22.62 -3.46 -10.38
CA ASN A 64 -22.99 -3.99 -11.70
C ASN A 64 -23.33 -2.90 -12.74
N VAL A 65 -23.76 -1.72 -12.29
CA VAL A 65 -23.99 -0.57 -13.18
C VAL A 65 -22.65 0.04 -13.58
N VAL A 66 -21.72 0.17 -12.63
CA VAL A 66 -20.36 0.67 -12.89
C VAL A 66 -19.61 -0.26 -13.85
N GLU A 67 -19.62 -1.57 -13.60
CA GLU A 67 -18.97 -2.57 -14.46
C GLU A 67 -19.47 -2.50 -15.90
N ARG A 68 -20.78 -2.39 -16.10
CA ARG A 68 -21.38 -2.22 -17.43
C ARG A 68 -20.95 -0.92 -18.10
N SER A 69 -20.84 0.18 -17.34
CA SER A 69 -20.44 1.48 -17.90
C SER A 69 -18.97 1.54 -18.32
N LEU A 70 -18.15 0.65 -17.77
CA LEU A 70 -16.71 0.54 -18.04
C LEU A 70 -16.36 -0.59 -19.01
N ASP A 71 -17.36 -1.27 -19.59
CA ASP A 71 -17.18 -2.47 -20.41
C ASP A 71 -16.38 -3.59 -19.68
N LEU A 72 -16.56 -3.67 -18.36
CA LEU A 72 -15.94 -4.67 -17.48
C LEU A 72 -16.93 -5.75 -17.04
N ALA A 73 -18.18 -5.71 -17.51
CA ALA A 73 -19.18 -6.73 -17.21
C ALA A 73 -18.88 -8.02 -18.00
N ASP A 74 -18.78 -9.15 -17.28
CA ASP A 74 -18.67 -10.50 -17.84
C ASP A 74 -19.88 -10.89 -18.74
#